data_AF-A0A2E9RBK8-F1
#
_entry.id   AF-A0A2E9RBK8-F1
#
_cell.length_a   1.000
_cell.length_b   1.000
_cell.length_c   1.000
_cell.angle_alpha   90.00
_cell.angle_beta   90.00
_cell.angle_gamma   90.00
#
_symmetry.space_group_name_H-M   'P 1'
#
loop_
_entity.id
_entity.type
_entity.pdbx_description
1 polymer ?
#
loop_
_entity_poly.entity_id
_entity_poly.type
_entity_poly.pdbx_seq_one_letter_code
_entity_poly.pdbx_strand_id
1 'polypeptide(L)'
;MLMSGILSGSVALVTGGSRGIGRSISLALASRGVKVAVNYVVDESAAEQVLSEIRAAGGEGDTFRADVASEVDVHKMLGRIESGLGPVDLLVTSAGIAEVTPHTELDIDRFREVMRVNVEGTFLPVMAVKDGMLSRGRGSIVCISSIAGLLSRPGMIAYSTSKAAVIGFVRSMAGALGPNVRVNGVAPGLIRTDMSDAMDPDLLSRMEEEAFVKRLGVPADISAAVLFLLSDDAGFISGQTFVVDGGRVTLP
;
A
#
# COMPACT_ATOMS: atom_id res chain seq x y z
N MET A 1 -1.64 -21.81 15.35
CA MET A 1 -0.52 -21.04 15.92
C MET A 1 0.57 -20.93 14.85
N LEU A 2 0.38 -20.03 13.89
CA LEU A 2 1.28 -19.74 12.75
C LEU A 2 1.24 -18.21 12.49
N MET A 3 2.12 -17.67 11.63
CA MET A 3 2.45 -16.24 11.45
C MET A 3 3.29 -15.55 12.55
N SER A 4 3.87 -16.27 13.53
CA SER A 4 4.63 -15.64 14.64
C SER A 4 6.16 -15.63 14.48
N GLY A 5 6.73 -16.37 13.51
CA GLY A 5 8.19 -16.56 13.41
C GLY A 5 8.90 -15.83 12.26
N ILE A 6 8.16 -15.35 11.26
CA ILE A 6 8.70 -15.11 9.91
C ILE A 6 9.00 -13.64 9.59
N LEU A 7 8.20 -12.71 10.11
CA LEU A 7 8.37 -11.27 9.86
C LEU A 7 9.24 -10.57 10.91
N SER A 8 9.38 -11.15 12.10
CA SER A 8 10.04 -10.52 13.26
C SER A 8 11.50 -10.13 12.98
N GLY A 9 11.90 -8.96 13.44
CA GLY A 9 13.25 -8.40 13.24
C GLY A 9 13.51 -7.82 11.84
N SER A 10 12.60 -7.97 10.88
CA SER A 10 12.69 -7.37 9.55
C SER A 10 12.33 -5.87 9.61
N VAL A 11 12.85 -5.06 8.68
CA VAL A 11 12.43 -3.66 8.51
C VAL A 11 11.42 -3.56 7.37
N ALA A 12 10.32 -2.85 7.62
CA ALA A 12 9.29 -2.54 6.64
C ALA A 12 9.12 -1.04 6.39
N LEU A 13 9.13 -0.63 5.13
CA LEU A 13 8.68 0.71 4.71
C LEU A 13 7.22 0.65 4.29
N VAL A 14 6.37 1.48 4.91
CA VAL A 14 4.97 1.66 4.52
C VAL A 14 4.77 3.09 4.02
N THR A 15 4.60 3.27 2.70
CA THR A 15 4.34 4.60 2.13
C THR A 15 2.89 5.02 2.38
N GLY A 16 2.68 6.28 2.74
CA GLY A 16 1.37 6.74 3.26
C GLY A 16 0.97 6.04 4.57
N GLY A 17 1.95 5.56 5.35
CA GLY A 17 1.75 4.69 6.52
C GLY A 17 1.08 5.34 7.73
N SER A 18 0.77 6.64 7.69
CA SER A 18 0.20 7.40 8.81
C SER A 18 -1.33 7.39 8.88
N ARG A 19 -2.06 7.10 7.79
CA ARG A 19 -3.54 7.18 7.73
C ARG A 19 -4.20 5.98 7.05
N GLY A 20 -5.49 5.79 7.31
CA GLY A 20 -6.36 4.79 6.65
C GLY A 20 -5.77 3.36 6.57
N ILE A 21 -5.70 2.82 5.35
CA ILE A 21 -5.12 1.50 5.05
C ILE A 21 -3.65 1.42 5.48
N GLY A 22 -2.83 2.43 5.14
CA GLY A 22 -1.42 2.50 5.49
C GLY A 22 -1.19 2.41 7.00
N ARG A 23 -1.97 3.17 7.79
CA ARG A 23 -1.97 3.09 9.27
C ARG A 23 -2.25 1.69 9.79
N SER A 24 -3.27 1.02 9.25
CA SER A 24 -3.61 -0.34 9.68
C SER A 24 -2.50 -1.33 9.36
N ILE A 25 -1.83 -1.18 8.22
CA ILE A 25 -0.68 -2.00 7.83
C ILE A 25 0.52 -1.74 8.74
N SER A 26 0.85 -0.48 9.04
CA SER A 26 1.91 -0.10 9.98
C SER A 26 1.73 -0.76 11.35
N LEU A 27 0.53 -0.63 11.94
CA LEU A 27 0.21 -1.22 13.24
C LEU A 27 0.21 -2.75 13.21
N ALA A 28 -0.35 -3.35 12.15
CA ALA A 28 -0.37 -4.80 11.97
C ALA A 28 1.04 -5.38 11.86
N LEU A 29 1.94 -4.75 11.09
CA LEU A 29 3.35 -5.17 10.96
C LEU A 29 4.09 -5.07 12.29
N ALA A 30 3.95 -3.94 13.00
CA ALA A 30 4.56 -3.77 14.32
C ALA A 30 4.13 -4.87 15.31
N SER A 31 2.84 -5.26 15.31
CA SER A 31 2.34 -6.37 16.14
C SER A 31 2.94 -7.75 15.83
N ARG A 32 3.71 -7.89 14.74
CA ARG A 32 4.45 -9.10 14.35
C ARG A 32 5.96 -9.00 14.59
N GLY A 33 6.42 -7.99 15.33
CA GLY A 33 7.83 -7.75 15.63
C GLY A 33 8.63 -7.14 14.47
N VAL A 34 7.94 -6.54 13.48
CA VAL A 34 8.57 -5.82 12.36
C VAL A 34 8.94 -4.41 12.82
N LYS A 35 10.13 -3.93 12.43
CA LYS A 35 10.51 -2.52 12.60
C LYS A 35 9.85 -1.69 11.50
N VAL A 36 9.02 -0.70 11.84
CA VAL A 36 8.21 0.01 10.83
C VAL A 36 8.73 1.43 10.57
N ALA A 37 9.12 1.69 9.33
CA ALA A 37 9.32 3.03 8.80
C ALA A 37 7.98 3.59 8.28
N VAL A 38 7.40 4.52 9.05
CA VAL A 38 6.10 5.14 8.75
C VAL A 38 6.34 6.38 7.88
N ASN A 39 6.11 6.27 6.57
CA ASN A 39 6.25 7.41 5.66
C ASN A 39 4.98 8.28 5.60
N TYR A 40 5.19 9.60 5.57
CA TYR A 40 4.16 10.62 5.41
C TYR A 40 4.66 11.80 4.55
N VAL A 41 3.76 12.70 4.12
CA VAL A 41 4.09 13.88 3.29
C VAL A 41 3.74 15.20 4.00
N VAL A 42 2.50 15.29 4.49
CA VAL A 42 1.91 16.52 5.07
C VAL A 42 1.60 16.35 6.56
N ASP A 43 0.98 15.23 6.93
CA ASP A 43 0.39 15.01 8.24
C ASP A 43 1.38 14.31 9.21
N GLU A 44 2.21 15.12 9.85
CA GLU A 44 3.22 14.69 10.83
C GLU A 44 2.58 14.20 12.13
N SER A 45 1.50 14.83 12.61
CA SER A 45 0.85 14.42 13.86
C SER A 45 0.16 13.07 13.75
N ALA A 46 -0.46 12.74 12.60
CA ALA A 46 -0.95 11.39 12.35
C ALA A 46 0.19 10.36 12.30
N ALA A 47 1.36 10.71 11.76
CA ALA A 47 2.51 9.80 11.72
C ALA A 47 3.07 9.52 13.12
N GLU A 48 3.26 10.56 13.93
CA GLU A 48 3.70 10.43 15.32
C GLU A 48 2.66 9.74 16.21
N GLN A 49 1.36 9.90 15.94
CA GLN A 49 0.33 9.11 16.62
C GLN A 49 0.48 7.61 16.32
N VAL A 50 0.66 7.22 15.05
CA VAL A 50 0.90 5.81 14.69
C VAL A 50 2.17 5.27 15.34
N LEU A 51 3.24 6.06 15.38
CA LEU A 51 4.48 5.68 16.04
C LEU A 51 4.33 5.55 17.57
N SER A 52 3.55 6.42 18.20
CA SER A 52 3.19 6.32 19.62
C SER A 52 2.41 5.04 19.92
N GLU A 53 1.43 4.69 19.09
CA GLU A 53 0.68 3.43 19.21
C GLU A 53 1.57 2.20 19.01
N ILE A 54 2.49 2.22 18.05
CA ILE A 54 3.51 1.17 17.84
C ILE A 54 4.35 0.98 19.11
N ARG A 55 4.89 2.07 19.67
CA ARG A 55 5.74 2.03 20.87
C ARG A 55 4.96 1.60 22.12
N ALA A 56 3.71 2.04 22.27
CA ALA A 56 2.83 1.63 23.36
C ALA A 56 2.47 0.12 23.32
N ALA A 57 2.42 -0.47 22.12
CA ALA A 57 2.25 -1.91 21.92
C ALA A 57 3.56 -2.72 22.07
N GLY A 58 4.70 -2.07 22.39
CA GLY A 58 6.01 -2.71 22.49
C GLY A 58 6.71 -2.99 21.16
N GLY A 59 6.24 -2.40 20.07
CA GLY A 59 6.86 -2.46 18.74
C GLY A 59 7.94 -1.39 18.52
N GLU A 60 8.69 -1.52 17.43
CA GLU A 60 9.78 -0.61 17.05
C GLU A 60 9.47 0.09 15.71
N GLY A 61 9.90 1.34 15.57
CA GLY A 61 9.71 2.12 14.34
C GLY A 61 10.15 3.57 14.48
N ASP A 62 10.03 4.31 13.38
CA ASP A 62 10.31 5.75 13.27
C ASP A 62 9.52 6.40 12.11
N THR A 63 9.39 7.74 12.08
CA THR A 63 8.66 8.45 11.01
C THR A 63 9.55 9.12 9.95
N PHE A 64 9.09 9.08 8.70
CA PHE A 64 9.87 9.50 7.53
C PHE A 64 9.08 10.40 6.59
N ARG A 65 9.22 11.71 6.75
CA ARG A 65 8.69 12.70 5.81
C ARG A 65 9.41 12.63 4.47
N ALA A 66 8.69 12.35 3.39
CA ALA A 66 9.17 12.33 2.01
C ALA A 66 7.99 12.32 1.03
N ASP A 67 8.01 13.14 -0.03
CA ASP A 67 7.13 12.88 -1.19
C ASP A 67 7.66 11.66 -1.94
N VAL A 68 6.87 10.58 -1.98
CA VAL A 68 7.28 9.33 -2.66
C VAL A 68 7.34 9.45 -4.18
N ALA A 69 6.78 10.52 -4.76
CA ALA A 69 6.98 10.89 -6.15
C ALA A 69 8.12 11.92 -6.35
N SER A 70 9.01 12.09 -5.36
CA SER A 70 10.31 12.77 -5.49
C SER A 70 11.43 11.73 -5.33
N GLU A 71 12.17 11.45 -6.41
CA GLU A 71 13.31 10.51 -6.40
C GLU A 71 14.37 10.92 -5.35
N VAL A 72 14.58 12.22 -5.19
CA VAL A 72 15.52 12.80 -4.22
C VAL A 72 15.05 12.57 -2.78
N ASP A 73 13.75 12.65 -2.52
CA ASP A 73 13.18 12.41 -1.19
C ASP A 73 13.18 10.92 -0.85
N VAL A 74 12.82 10.06 -1.81
CA VAL A 74 12.83 8.59 -1.67
C VAL A 74 14.23 8.08 -1.33
N HIS A 75 15.28 8.52 -2.04
CA HIS A 75 16.65 8.13 -1.74
C HIS A 75 17.12 8.64 -0.36
N LYS A 76 16.80 9.88 0.03
CA LYS A 76 17.10 10.42 1.37
C LYS A 76 16.37 9.67 2.48
N MET A 77 15.11 9.31 2.24
CA MET A 77 14.30 8.51 3.16
C MET A 77 14.90 7.12 3.33
N LEU A 78 15.21 6.40 2.26
CA LEU A 78 15.80 5.06 2.34
C LEU A 78 17.14 5.09 3.09
N GLY A 79 18.04 6.03 2.77
CA GLY A 79 19.31 6.17 3.49
C GLY A 79 19.14 6.45 4.99
N ARG A 80 18.11 7.21 5.39
CA ARG A 80 17.77 7.38 6.82
C ARG A 80 17.23 6.10 7.45
N ILE A 81 16.35 5.36 6.76
CA ILE A 81 15.76 4.11 7.27
C ILE A 81 16.85 3.07 7.50
N GLU A 82 17.72 2.86 6.50
CA GLU A 82 18.78 1.84 6.59
C GLU A 82 19.86 2.21 7.61
N SER A 83 20.07 3.50 7.90
CA SER A 83 20.96 3.96 8.97
C SER A 83 20.36 3.86 10.38
N GLY A 84 19.02 3.92 10.51
CA GLY A 84 18.33 4.00 11.82
C GLY A 84 17.66 2.69 12.27
N LEU A 85 16.91 2.04 11.38
CA LEU A 85 16.18 0.80 11.66
C LEU A 85 16.90 -0.43 11.10
N GLY A 86 17.61 -0.26 9.97
CA GLY A 86 18.30 -1.32 9.24
C GLY A 86 17.76 -1.56 7.82
N PRO A 87 18.32 -2.54 7.08
CA PRO A 87 18.02 -2.77 5.68
C PRO A 87 16.54 -3.08 5.41
N VAL A 88 15.94 -2.44 4.40
CA VAL A 88 14.50 -2.60 4.10
C VAL A 88 14.23 -3.92 3.37
N ASP A 89 13.70 -4.90 4.10
CA ASP A 89 13.35 -6.24 3.57
C ASP A 89 11.88 -6.35 3.13
N LEU A 90 11.01 -5.44 3.61
CA LEU A 90 9.59 -5.41 3.28
C LEU A 90 9.18 -4.01 2.78
N LEU A 91 8.38 -3.93 1.71
CA LEU A 91 7.85 -2.66 1.20
C LEU A 91 6.34 -2.76 0.95
N VAL A 92 5.60 -1.76 1.41
CA VAL A 92 4.19 -1.57 1.06
C VAL A 92 3.99 -0.18 0.45
N THR A 93 3.51 -0.12 -0.80
CA THR A 93 3.16 1.17 -1.42
C THR A 93 1.67 1.48 -1.20
N SER A 94 1.35 2.15 -0.09
CA SER A 94 -0.03 2.54 0.26
C SER A 94 -0.31 4.04 0.07
N ALA A 95 0.67 4.83 -0.35
CA ALA A 95 0.47 6.21 -0.74
C ALA A 95 -0.43 6.32 -1.98
N GLY A 96 -1.23 7.39 -2.04
CA GLY A 96 -2.04 7.72 -3.22
C GLY A 96 -3.09 8.80 -2.95
N ILE A 97 -3.55 9.43 -4.02
CA ILE A 97 -4.72 10.30 -4.04
C ILE A 97 -5.83 9.67 -4.89
N ALA A 98 -7.07 9.99 -4.55
CA ALA A 98 -8.27 9.59 -5.28
C ALA A 98 -9.23 10.79 -5.35
N GLU A 99 -9.85 10.99 -6.51
CA GLU A 99 -10.86 12.02 -6.72
C GLU A 99 -11.92 11.51 -7.70
N VAL A 100 -13.13 12.06 -7.58
CA VAL A 100 -14.18 11.91 -8.58
C VAL A 100 -14.14 13.14 -9.49
N THR A 101 -13.54 12.99 -10.67
CA THR A 101 -13.40 14.03 -11.70
C THR A 101 -14.11 13.54 -12.98
N PRO A 102 -15.27 14.09 -13.36
CA PRO A 102 -15.96 13.75 -14.61
C PRO A 102 -15.11 14.03 -15.86
N HIS A 103 -15.37 13.29 -16.95
CA HIS A 103 -14.63 13.48 -18.22
C HIS A 103 -14.79 14.88 -18.85
N THR A 104 -15.79 15.66 -18.42
CA THR A 104 -16.04 17.05 -18.81
C THR A 104 -15.17 18.06 -18.05
N GLU A 105 -14.57 17.64 -16.94
CA GLU A 105 -13.81 18.49 -16.00
C GLU A 105 -12.36 18.02 -15.85
N LEU A 106 -12.04 16.78 -16.24
CA LEU A 106 -10.70 16.21 -16.15
C LEU A 106 -9.76 16.82 -17.21
N ASP A 107 -8.94 17.78 -16.77
CA ASP A 107 -7.82 18.28 -17.55
C ASP A 107 -6.56 17.38 -17.46
N ILE A 108 -5.54 17.73 -18.24
CA ILE A 108 -4.29 16.99 -18.34
C ILE A 108 -3.39 17.13 -17.10
N ASP A 109 -3.49 18.23 -16.36
CA ASP A 109 -2.63 18.50 -15.21
C ASP A 109 -3.15 17.81 -13.94
N ARG A 110 -4.48 17.74 -13.74
CA ARG A 110 -5.09 16.87 -12.72
C ARG A 110 -4.87 15.38 -13.05
N PHE A 111 -4.89 14.99 -14.33
CA PHE A 111 -4.48 13.64 -14.75
C PHE A 111 -3.00 13.36 -14.41
N ARG A 112 -2.08 14.28 -14.74
CA ARG A 112 -0.65 14.19 -14.41
C ARG A 112 -0.42 14.07 -12.91
N GLU A 113 -1.10 14.87 -12.09
CA GLU A 113 -0.95 14.82 -10.63
C GLU A 113 -1.31 13.46 -10.04
N VAL A 114 -2.44 12.88 -10.47
CA VAL A 114 -2.88 11.55 -10.04
C VAL A 114 -1.89 10.47 -10.50
N MET A 115 -1.37 10.55 -11.73
CA MET A 115 -0.35 9.62 -12.24
C MET A 115 0.97 9.75 -11.47
N ARG A 116 1.44 10.98 -11.21
CA ARG A 116 2.62 11.28 -10.40
C ARG A 116 2.52 10.62 -9.03
N VAL A 117 1.49 10.94 -8.27
CA VAL A 117 1.36 10.46 -6.88
C VAL A 117 1.09 8.94 -6.81
N ASN A 118 0.25 8.39 -7.69
CA ASN A 118 -0.14 6.97 -7.59
C ASN A 118 0.79 6.00 -8.30
N VAL A 119 1.38 6.39 -9.44
CA VAL A 119 2.25 5.52 -10.26
C VAL A 119 3.72 5.79 -9.97
N GLU A 120 4.20 7.05 -10.04
CA GLU A 120 5.60 7.36 -9.70
C GLU A 120 5.85 7.14 -8.20
N GLY A 121 4.90 7.52 -7.35
CA GLY A 121 4.88 7.20 -5.91
C GLY A 121 4.76 5.71 -5.54
N THR A 122 4.49 4.83 -6.51
CA THR A 122 4.65 3.37 -6.38
C THR A 122 5.98 2.91 -6.98
N PHE A 123 6.38 3.45 -8.13
CA PHE A 123 7.59 3.10 -8.87
C PHE A 123 8.86 3.43 -8.10
N LEU A 124 9.03 4.67 -7.63
CA LEU A 124 10.28 5.14 -7.03
C LEU A 124 10.64 4.39 -5.74
N PRO A 125 9.72 4.15 -4.77
CA PRO A 125 10.04 3.34 -3.59
C PRO A 125 10.46 1.92 -3.94
N VAL A 126 9.81 1.28 -4.92
CA VAL A 126 10.15 -0.08 -5.38
C VAL A 126 11.53 -0.10 -6.05
N MET A 127 11.82 0.89 -6.90
CA MET A 127 13.11 1.00 -7.59
C MET A 127 14.26 1.32 -6.65
N ALA A 128 14.02 2.03 -5.55
CA ALA A 128 15.05 2.34 -4.55
C ALA A 128 15.41 1.11 -3.69
N VAL A 129 14.44 0.29 -3.26
CA VAL A 129 14.73 -0.87 -2.39
C VAL A 129 15.25 -2.10 -3.13
N LYS A 130 14.95 -2.24 -4.43
CA LYS A 130 15.13 -3.51 -5.16
C LYS A 130 16.57 -4.05 -5.10
N ASP A 131 17.59 -3.21 -5.22
CA ASP A 131 18.98 -3.68 -5.34
C ASP A 131 19.55 -4.12 -3.98
N GLY A 132 19.09 -3.47 -2.89
CA GLY A 132 19.32 -3.94 -1.54
C GLY A 132 18.67 -5.31 -1.29
N MET A 133 17.40 -5.47 -1.66
CA MET A 133 16.69 -6.74 -1.52
C MET A 133 17.31 -7.87 -2.38
N LEU A 134 17.65 -7.58 -3.65
CA LEU A 134 18.28 -8.52 -4.58
C LEU A 134 19.65 -8.99 -4.08
N SER A 135 20.50 -8.07 -3.61
CA SER A 135 21.86 -8.40 -3.13
C SER A 135 21.86 -9.20 -1.83
N ARG A 136 20.83 -9.05 -0.99
CA ARG A 136 20.61 -9.88 0.21
C ARG A 136 19.89 -11.20 -0.07
N GLY A 137 19.34 -11.39 -1.27
CA GLY A 137 18.48 -12.54 -1.60
C GLY A 137 17.16 -12.56 -0.80
N ARG A 138 16.71 -11.40 -0.30
CA ARG A 138 15.58 -11.25 0.62
C ARG A 138 14.79 -9.99 0.30
N GLY A 139 13.53 -10.16 -0.14
CA GLY A 139 12.59 -9.05 -0.24
C GLY A 139 11.15 -9.49 -0.49
N SER A 140 10.19 -8.76 0.07
CA SER A 140 8.79 -8.87 -0.32
C SER A 140 8.11 -7.51 -0.43
N ILE A 141 7.40 -7.31 -1.54
CA ILE A 141 6.79 -6.03 -1.92
C ILE A 141 5.29 -6.23 -2.16
N VAL A 142 4.45 -5.35 -1.59
CA VAL A 142 2.99 -5.33 -1.81
C VAL A 142 2.52 -3.93 -2.22
N CYS A 143 2.07 -3.78 -3.47
CA CYS A 143 1.58 -2.51 -3.99
C CYS A 143 0.06 -2.36 -3.83
N ILE A 144 -0.42 -1.26 -3.24
CA ILE A 144 -1.87 -1.04 -3.05
C ILE A 144 -2.49 -0.41 -4.30
N SER A 145 -3.16 -1.24 -5.09
CA SER A 145 -4.00 -0.87 -6.22
C SER A 145 -5.42 -0.47 -5.74
N SER A 146 -6.47 -0.79 -6.50
CA SER A 146 -7.89 -0.64 -6.16
C SER A 146 -8.73 -1.44 -7.17
N ILE A 147 -9.94 -1.86 -6.82
CA ILE A 147 -10.91 -2.38 -7.81
C ILE A 147 -11.29 -1.35 -8.89
N ALA A 148 -11.01 -0.06 -8.70
CA ALA A 148 -11.11 0.94 -9.77
C ALA A 148 -10.14 0.68 -10.92
N GLY A 149 -9.02 -0.04 -10.69
CA GLY A 149 -8.12 -0.52 -11.75
C GLY A 149 -8.61 -1.78 -12.47
N LEU A 150 -9.77 -2.33 -12.09
CA LEU A 150 -10.35 -3.58 -12.60
C LEU A 150 -11.77 -3.41 -13.17
N LEU A 151 -12.47 -2.32 -12.85
CA LEU A 151 -13.84 -2.02 -13.29
C LEU A 151 -13.94 -0.65 -13.95
N SER A 152 -14.97 -0.47 -14.78
CA SER A 152 -15.35 0.86 -15.25
C SER A 152 -15.77 1.78 -14.08
N ARG A 153 -15.16 2.97 -14.03
CA ARG A 153 -15.50 4.07 -13.13
C ARG A 153 -15.45 5.40 -13.92
N PRO A 154 -16.52 5.76 -14.66
CA PRO A 154 -16.50 6.88 -15.61
C PRO A 154 -16.19 8.26 -14.98
N GLY A 155 -16.47 8.43 -13.69
CA GLY A 155 -16.12 9.64 -12.93
C GLY A 155 -14.76 9.58 -12.23
N MET A 156 -13.92 8.57 -12.47
CA MET A 156 -12.63 8.41 -11.79
C MET A 156 -11.53 7.99 -12.78
N ILE A 157 -11.52 8.56 -13.99
CA ILE A 157 -10.68 8.10 -15.11
C ILE A 157 -9.19 8.07 -14.72
N ALA A 158 -8.62 9.19 -14.26
CA ALA A 158 -7.22 9.29 -13.86
C ALA A 158 -6.85 8.29 -12.75
N TYR A 159 -7.69 8.16 -11.73
CA TYR A 159 -7.47 7.22 -10.63
C TYR A 159 -7.48 5.77 -11.12
N SER A 160 -8.48 5.40 -11.93
CA SER A 160 -8.66 4.06 -12.49
C SER A 160 -7.47 3.67 -13.38
N THR A 161 -7.04 4.57 -14.27
CA THR A 161 -5.83 4.41 -15.09
C THR A 161 -4.59 4.22 -14.21
N SER A 162 -4.40 5.04 -13.17
CA SER A 162 -3.24 4.93 -12.27
C SER A 162 -3.21 3.59 -11.51
N LYS A 163 -4.35 3.10 -11.03
CA LYS A 163 -4.43 1.83 -10.29
C LYS A 163 -4.34 0.61 -11.20
N ALA A 164 -4.82 0.70 -12.45
CA ALA A 164 -4.56 -0.29 -13.49
C ALA A 164 -3.06 -0.36 -13.87
N ALA A 165 -2.38 0.79 -13.97
CA ALA A 165 -0.93 0.86 -14.22
C ALA A 165 -0.12 0.16 -13.10
N VAL A 166 -0.52 0.33 -11.83
CA VAL A 166 0.08 -0.40 -10.69
C VAL A 166 -0.07 -1.93 -10.82
N ILE A 167 -1.18 -2.44 -11.37
CA ILE A 167 -1.39 -3.88 -11.61
C ILE A 167 -0.44 -4.40 -12.71
N GLY A 168 -0.24 -3.62 -13.77
CA GLY A 168 0.77 -3.93 -14.80
C GLY A 168 2.20 -3.92 -14.23
N PHE A 169 2.52 -2.92 -13.41
CA PHE A 169 3.82 -2.79 -12.76
C PHE A 169 4.15 -3.97 -11.83
N VAL A 170 3.21 -4.40 -10.98
CA VAL A 170 3.35 -5.59 -10.12
C VAL A 170 3.75 -6.83 -10.91
N ARG A 171 3.05 -7.10 -12.03
CA ARG A 171 3.30 -8.27 -12.89
C ARG A 171 4.72 -8.23 -13.49
N SER A 172 5.12 -7.10 -14.04
CA SER A 172 6.45 -6.93 -14.64
C SER A 172 7.58 -7.01 -13.62
N MET A 173 7.45 -6.35 -12.46
CA MET A 173 8.47 -6.36 -11.43
C MET A 173 8.62 -7.74 -10.76
N ALA A 174 7.54 -8.49 -10.59
CA ALA A 174 7.60 -9.86 -10.09
C ALA A 174 8.43 -10.79 -10.99
N GLY A 175 8.27 -10.66 -12.32
CA GLY A 175 9.08 -11.41 -13.28
C GLY A 175 10.54 -10.93 -13.36
N ALA A 176 10.80 -9.66 -13.08
CA ALA A 176 12.13 -9.05 -13.16
C ALA A 176 12.99 -9.22 -11.89
N LEU A 177 12.39 -9.35 -10.70
CA LEU A 177 13.10 -9.48 -9.43
C LEU A 177 13.06 -10.91 -8.83
N GLY A 178 12.28 -11.82 -9.41
CA GLY A 178 12.27 -13.23 -9.03
C GLY A 178 13.59 -13.94 -9.38
N PRO A 179 14.00 -14.97 -8.61
CA PRO A 179 13.31 -15.55 -7.47
C PRO A 179 13.56 -14.80 -6.14
N ASN A 180 14.52 -13.88 -6.09
CA ASN A 180 15.04 -13.29 -4.84
C ASN A 180 14.07 -12.33 -4.14
N VAL A 181 13.16 -11.69 -4.89
CA VAL A 181 12.17 -10.75 -4.36
C VAL A 181 10.79 -11.09 -4.91
N ARG A 182 9.81 -11.22 -4.01
CA ARG A 182 8.40 -11.39 -4.40
C ARG A 182 7.73 -10.02 -4.52
N VAL A 183 6.96 -9.81 -5.58
CA VAL A 183 6.18 -8.57 -5.78
C VAL A 183 4.74 -8.94 -6.05
N ASN A 184 3.82 -8.46 -5.20
CA ASN A 184 2.39 -8.68 -5.35
C ASN A 184 1.64 -7.34 -5.23
N GLY A 185 0.34 -7.38 -5.50
CA GLY A 185 -0.57 -6.27 -5.29
C GLY A 185 -1.77 -6.69 -4.46
N VAL A 186 -2.42 -5.69 -3.87
CA VAL A 186 -3.79 -5.82 -3.34
C VAL A 186 -4.66 -4.79 -4.04
N ALA A 187 -5.88 -5.16 -4.42
CA ALA A 187 -6.89 -4.29 -4.97
C ALA A 187 -8.06 -4.17 -3.97
N PRO A 188 -8.03 -3.18 -3.06
CA PRO A 188 -9.11 -2.95 -2.12
C PRO A 188 -10.42 -2.58 -2.81
N GLY A 189 -11.53 -2.98 -2.18
CA GLY A 189 -12.86 -2.42 -2.42
C GLY A 189 -13.05 -1.05 -1.79
N LEU A 190 -14.29 -0.75 -1.39
CA LEU A 190 -14.58 0.41 -0.53
C LEU A 190 -14.31 0.05 0.93
N ILE A 191 -13.37 0.77 1.54
CA ILE A 191 -12.86 0.50 2.89
C ILE A 191 -13.15 1.71 3.79
N ARG A 192 -13.79 1.48 4.94
CA ARG A 192 -14.14 2.52 5.94
C ARG A 192 -12.87 3.23 6.44
N THR A 193 -12.73 4.50 6.06
CA THR A 193 -11.57 5.40 6.27
C THR A 193 -12.03 6.84 6.13
N ASP A 194 -11.21 7.81 6.57
CA ASP A 194 -11.47 9.26 6.44
C ASP A 194 -11.91 9.68 5.01
N MET A 195 -11.47 8.95 3.98
CA MET A 195 -11.82 9.18 2.57
C MET A 195 -13.22 8.67 2.19
N SER A 196 -13.68 7.56 2.77
CA SER A 196 -15.06 7.06 2.56
C SER A 196 -16.07 7.76 3.43
N ASP A 197 -15.66 8.22 4.62
CA ASP A 197 -16.57 8.74 5.63
C ASP A 197 -17.07 10.16 5.29
N ALA A 198 -16.48 10.77 4.25
CA ALA A 198 -16.96 11.99 3.58
C ALA A 198 -17.93 11.72 2.40
N MET A 199 -18.26 10.46 2.09
CA MET A 199 -19.19 10.10 1.01
C MET A 199 -20.66 10.13 1.47
N ASP A 200 -21.56 10.26 0.50
CA ASP A 200 -23.01 10.14 0.71
C ASP A 200 -23.39 8.80 1.40
N PRO A 201 -24.06 8.83 2.58
CA PRO A 201 -24.51 7.62 3.27
C PRO A 201 -25.41 6.70 2.44
N ASP A 202 -26.20 7.28 1.52
CA ASP A 202 -27.08 6.52 0.63
C ASP A 202 -26.28 5.73 -0.41
N LEU A 203 -25.19 6.32 -0.92
CA LEU A 203 -24.20 5.65 -1.78
C LEU A 203 -23.41 4.59 -0.99
N LEU A 204 -22.97 4.89 0.23
CA LEU A 204 -22.29 3.92 1.10
C LEU A 204 -23.16 2.68 1.37
N SER A 205 -24.45 2.88 1.67
CA SER A 205 -25.44 1.81 1.88
C SER A 205 -25.64 0.93 0.64
N ARG A 206 -25.78 1.52 -0.55
CA ARG A 206 -25.86 0.78 -1.82
C ARG A 206 -24.58 -0.02 -2.10
N MET A 207 -23.42 0.58 -1.81
CA MET A 207 -22.11 -0.07 -1.99
C MET A 207 -21.83 -1.19 -0.97
N GLU A 208 -22.50 -1.17 0.19
CA GLU A 208 -22.54 -2.23 1.20
C GLU A 208 -23.45 -3.39 0.75
N GLU A 209 -24.63 -3.09 0.20
CA GLU A 209 -25.56 -4.09 -0.36
C GLU A 209 -25.03 -4.76 -1.65
N GLU A 210 -24.24 -4.07 -2.48
CA GLU A 210 -23.57 -4.67 -3.64
C GLU A 210 -22.47 -5.70 -3.26
N ALA A 211 -21.93 -5.66 -2.03
CA ALA A 211 -20.92 -6.62 -1.60
C ALA A 211 -21.57 -7.97 -1.23
N PHE A 212 -21.00 -9.07 -1.72
CA PHE A 212 -21.49 -10.43 -1.41
C PHE A 212 -21.40 -10.74 0.10
N VAL A 213 -20.44 -10.12 0.79
CA VAL A 213 -20.29 -10.22 2.27
C VAL A 213 -21.18 -9.25 3.06
N LYS A 214 -22.01 -8.43 2.41
CA LYS A 214 -22.99 -7.50 3.02
C LYS A 214 -22.42 -6.59 4.13
N ARG A 215 -21.20 -6.08 3.88
CA ARG A 215 -20.55 -5.01 4.65
C ARG A 215 -19.53 -4.30 3.77
N LEU A 216 -19.26 -3.02 4.05
CA LEU A 216 -18.03 -2.38 3.62
C LEU A 216 -16.80 -3.05 4.27
N GLY A 217 -15.64 -2.93 3.62
CA GLY A 217 -14.39 -3.38 4.21
C GLY A 217 -13.94 -2.44 5.34
N VAL A 218 -13.11 -2.96 6.24
CA VAL A 218 -12.37 -2.18 7.24
C VAL A 218 -10.87 -2.29 6.96
N PRO A 219 -10.02 -1.33 7.41
CA PRO A 219 -8.59 -1.36 7.13
C PRO A 219 -7.88 -2.66 7.56
N ALA A 220 -8.42 -3.33 8.57
CA ALA A 220 -7.97 -4.64 9.05
C ALA A 220 -8.12 -5.77 8.00
N ASP A 221 -9.13 -5.72 7.12
CA ASP A 221 -9.29 -6.70 6.04
C ASP A 221 -8.11 -6.63 5.05
N ILE A 222 -7.67 -5.40 4.75
CA ILE A 222 -6.56 -5.15 3.83
C ILE A 222 -5.23 -5.49 4.50
N SER A 223 -5.00 -5.07 5.74
CA SER A 223 -3.73 -5.36 6.42
C SER A 223 -3.55 -6.86 6.70
N ALA A 224 -4.62 -7.63 6.94
CA ALA A 224 -4.54 -9.09 7.01
C ALA A 224 -4.02 -9.72 5.71
N ALA A 225 -4.54 -9.30 4.55
CA ALA A 225 -4.09 -9.79 3.24
C ALA A 225 -2.63 -9.36 2.94
N VAL A 226 -2.27 -8.12 3.26
CA VAL A 226 -0.90 -7.60 3.08
C VAL A 226 0.10 -8.36 3.96
N LEU A 227 -0.22 -8.63 5.24
CA LEU A 227 0.65 -9.42 6.13
C LEU A 227 0.88 -10.85 5.63
N PHE A 228 -0.14 -11.49 5.06
CA PHE A 228 0.02 -12.81 4.42
C PHE A 228 0.93 -12.72 3.19
N LEU A 229 0.70 -11.77 2.28
CA LEU A 229 1.52 -11.64 1.06
C LEU A 229 2.99 -11.30 1.35
N LEU A 230 3.27 -10.63 2.47
CA LEU A 230 4.63 -10.33 2.94
C LEU A 230 5.32 -11.52 3.63
N SER A 231 4.60 -12.52 4.16
CA SER A 231 5.22 -13.67 4.83
C SER A 231 5.61 -14.80 3.87
N ASP A 232 6.50 -15.68 4.34
CA ASP A 232 6.91 -16.90 3.64
C ASP A 232 5.77 -17.91 3.45
N ASP A 233 4.64 -17.75 4.16
CA ASP A 233 3.40 -18.50 3.90
C ASP A 233 2.86 -18.21 2.48
N ALA A 234 3.17 -17.03 1.93
CA ALA A 234 2.95 -16.64 0.53
C ALA A 234 4.20 -16.83 -0.35
N GLY A 235 5.16 -17.67 0.07
CA GLY A 235 6.44 -17.90 -0.64
C GLY A 235 6.29 -18.38 -2.09
N PHE A 236 5.19 -19.05 -2.42
CA PHE A 236 4.87 -19.50 -3.79
C PHE A 236 4.01 -18.49 -4.59
N ILE A 237 3.89 -17.25 -4.10
CA ILE A 237 3.00 -16.21 -4.66
C ILE A 237 3.82 -14.98 -5.07
N SER A 238 3.87 -14.70 -6.37
CA SER A 238 4.46 -13.48 -6.95
C SER A 238 3.70 -13.09 -8.23
N GLY A 239 3.67 -11.80 -8.57
CA GLY A 239 3.04 -11.24 -9.77
C GLY A 239 1.51 -11.12 -9.72
N GLN A 240 0.89 -11.48 -8.59
CA GLN A 240 -0.56 -11.50 -8.45
C GLN A 240 -1.08 -10.21 -7.81
N THR A 241 -2.29 -9.79 -8.19
CA THR A 241 -3.05 -8.75 -7.49
C THR A 241 -4.28 -9.35 -6.86
N PHE A 242 -4.31 -9.41 -5.53
CA PHE A 242 -5.42 -9.98 -4.77
C PHE A 242 -6.55 -8.96 -4.62
N VAL A 243 -7.75 -9.31 -5.11
CA VAL A 243 -8.96 -8.51 -4.86
C VAL A 243 -9.39 -8.73 -3.41
N VAL A 244 -9.61 -7.63 -2.67
CA VAL A 244 -10.08 -7.66 -1.28
C VAL A 244 -11.16 -6.60 -1.11
N ASP A 245 -12.37 -6.92 -1.57
CA ASP A 245 -13.45 -5.95 -1.80
C ASP A 245 -14.85 -6.40 -1.34
N GLY A 246 -14.94 -7.56 -0.70
CA GLY A 246 -16.22 -8.15 -0.30
C GLY A 246 -16.97 -8.92 -1.40
N GLY A 247 -16.31 -9.21 -2.54
CA GLY A 247 -16.86 -9.97 -3.66
C GLY A 247 -17.46 -9.13 -4.79
N ARG A 248 -17.18 -7.82 -4.84
CA ARG A 248 -17.74 -6.93 -5.89
C ARG A 248 -17.04 -7.08 -7.25
N VAL A 249 -15.83 -7.66 -7.26
CA VAL A 249 -15.09 -8.07 -8.44
C VAL A 249 -14.65 -9.52 -8.30
N THR A 250 -15.14 -10.38 -9.20
CA THR A 250 -14.59 -11.72 -9.43
C THR A 250 -13.75 -11.70 -10.69
N LEU A 251 -12.48 -12.10 -10.59
CA LEU A 251 -11.59 -12.33 -11.74
C LEU A 251 -11.49 -13.84 -12.00
N PRO A 252 -11.34 -14.27 -13.27
CA PRO A 252 -11.01 -15.65 -13.64
C PRO A 252 -9.52 -15.99 -13.38
#